data_AF-A0A923X169-F1
#
_entry.id   AF-A0A923X169-F1
#
_cell.length_a   1.000
_cell.length_b   1.000
_cell.length_c   1.000
_cell.angle_alpha   90.00
_cell.angle_beta   90.00
_cell.angle_gamma   90.00
#
_symmetry.space_group_name_H-M   'P 1'
#
loop_
_entity.id
_entity.type
_entity.pdbx_description
1 polymer ?
#
loop_
_entity_poly.entity_id
_entity_poly.type
_entity_poly.pdbx_seq_one_letter_code
_entity_poly.pdbx_strand_id
1 'polypeptide(L)'
;MPDAAQPIDDHDSLGSAGASAWADGFGVTAPDVTRYGDALRTLPDAVLLAMRNVAASEGIPMVDADTAALSALLLRALHDGRVVEAGTDIGYLTLHLARALPPSTSIMSV
;
A
#
# COMPACT_ATOMS: atom_id res chain seq x y z
N MET A 1 49.81 11.05 0.35
CA MET A 1 48.71 11.59 -0.47
C MET A 1 47.43 10.92 0.01
N PRO A 2 46.36 11.68 0.33
CA PRO A 2 45.09 11.10 0.70
C PRO A 2 44.37 10.53 -0.53
N ASP A 3 43.75 9.38 -0.30
CA ASP A 3 42.99 8.56 -1.24
C ASP A 3 41.75 9.30 -1.76
N ALA A 4 41.56 9.27 -3.08
CA ALA A 4 40.52 10.02 -3.77
C ALA A 4 39.18 9.32 -3.59
N ALA A 5 38.21 10.04 -3.03
CA ALA A 5 36.82 9.62 -2.92
C ALA A 5 36.30 9.07 -4.25
N GLN A 6 35.75 7.86 -4.22
CA GLN A 6 35.05 7.24 -5.34
C GLN A 6 33.83 8.10 -5.72
N PRO A 7 33.50 8.24 -7.02
CA PRO A 7 32.36 9.03 -7.45
C PRO A 7 31.05 8.34 -7.03
N ILE A 8 30.11 9.15 -6.53
CA ILE A 8 28.73 8.74 -6.24
C ILE A 8 28.07 8.42 -7.59
N ASP A 9 27.69 7.16 -7.74
CA ASP A 9 27.14 6.59 -8.97
C ASP A 9 25.76 7.21 -9.30
N ASP A 10 25.52 7.39 -10.59
CA ASP A 10 24.44 8.16 -11.21
C ASP A 10 23.04 7.62 -10.87
N HIS A 11 22.13 8.54 -10.56
CA HIS A 11 20.70 8.27 -10.28
C HIS A 11 19.86 7.87 -11.52
N ASP A 12 20.48 7.52 -12.64
CA ASP A 12 19.79 7.19 -13.89
C ASP A 12 19.78 5.69 -14.17
N SER A 13 18.88 4.99 -13.48
CA SER A 13 18.41 3.65 -13.86
C SER A 13 16.99 3.39 -13.34
N LEU A 14 16.08 4.35 -13.53
CA LEU A 14 14.64 4.04 -13.49
C LEU A 14 14.26 3.39 -14.83
N GLY A 15 14.75 2.16 -15.02
CA GLY A 15 14.36 1.30 -16.13
C GLY A 15 12.85 1.11 -16.13
N SER A 16 12.24 1.35 -17.30
CA SER A 16 10.87 1.04 -17.70
C SER A 16 10.02 0.32 -16.64
N ALA A 17 9.35 1.09 -15.77
CA ALA A 17 8.33 0.59 -14.85
C ALA A 17 7.05 0.23 -15.63
N GLY A 18 7.13 -0.84 -16.43
CA GLY A 18 6.00 -1.53 -17.03
C GLY A 18 5.55 -2.65 -16.07
N ALA A 19 4.26 -2.61 -15.70
CA ALA A 19 3.62 -3.32 -14.59
C ALA A 19 3.98 -2.70 -13.22
N SER A 20 2.98 -2.08 -12.60
CA SER A 20 3.16 -1.04 -11.58
C SER A 20 3.97 -1.54 -10.38
N ALA A 21 4.99 -0.78 -9.98
CA ALA A 21 5.80 -0.99 -8.76
C ALA A 21 4.99 -1.00 -7.44
N TRP A 22 3.66 -0.93 -7.53
CA TRP A 22 2.71 -0.90 -6.43
C TRP A 22 2.06 -2.27 -6.18
N ALA A 23 2.22 -3.25 -7.09
CA ALA A 23 1.59 -4.57 -6.96
C ALA A 23 2.39 -5.56 -6.08
N ASP A 24 3.72 -5.43 -6.05
CA ASP A 24 4.64 -6.41 -5.42
C ASP A 24 5.36 -5.86 -4.16
N GLY A 25 4.84 -4.77 -3.59
CA GLY A 25 5.52 -3.97 -2.57
C GLY A 25 6.57 -3.04 -3.20
N PHE A 26 6.93 -1.97 -2.48
CA PHE A 26 7.80 -0.89 -2.98
C PHE A 26 9.24 -1.30 -3.40
N GLY A 27 9.55 -2.59 -3.49
CA GLY A 27 10.93 -3.08 -3.67
C GLY A 27 11.84 -2.73 -2.49
N VAL A 28 11.26 -2.32 -1.36
CA VAL A 28 11.99 -1.88 -0.16
C VAL A 28 12.46 -3.08 0.67
N THR A 29 11.76 -4.22 0.56
CA THR A 29 12.09 -5.46 1.27
C THR A 29 12.76 -6.48 0.34
N ALA A 30 13.64 -7.31 0.90
CA ALA A 30 14.23 -8.42 0.16
C ALA A 30 13.13 -9.42 -0.28
N PRO A 31 13.27 -10.09 -1.44
CA PRO A 31 12.23 -10.98 -1.98
C PRO A 31 11.76 -12.08 -1.02
N ASP A 32 12.67 -12.64 -0.22
CA ASP A 32 12.33 -13.67 0.76
C ASP A 32 11.49 -13.14 1.92
N VAL A 33 11.69 -11.87 2.29
CA VAL A 33 10.88 -11.18 3.31
C VAL A 33 9.48 -10.92 2.77
N THR A 34 9.36 -10.46 1.52
CA THR A 34 8.06 -10.29 0.86
C THR A 34 7.29 -11.61 0.83
N ARG A 35 7.94 -12.69 0.38
CA ARG A 35 7.33 -14.03 0.34
C ARG A 35 6.88 -14.51 1.73
N TYR A 36 7.69 -14.26 2.75
CA TYR A 36 7.35 -14.60 4.12
C TYR A 36 6.12 -13.81 4.61
N GLY A 37 6.06 -12.51 4.36
CA GLY A 37 4.91 -11.67 4.70
C GLY A 37 3.63 -12.14 4.00
N ASP A 38 3.71 -12.43 2.70
CA ASP A 38 2.58 -12.95 1.92
C ASP A 38 2.05 -14.27 2.48
N ALA A 39 2.93 -15.17 2.93
CA ALA A 39 2.55 -16.45 3.51
C ALA A 39 1.84 -16.34 4.87
N LEU A 40 2.06 -15.24 5.60
CA LEU A 40 1.39 -14.96 6.88
C LEU A 40 0.07 -14.22 6.73
N ARG A 41 -0.22 -13.67 5.55
CA ARG A 41 -1.36 -12.77 5.36
C ARG A 41 -2.67 -13.54 5.28
N THR A 42 -3.69 -13.02 5.97
CA THR A 42 -5.06 -13.51 5.79
C THR A 42 -5.53 -13.23 4.37
N LEU A 43 -6.20 -14.21 3.76
CA LEU A 43 -6.75 -14.03 2.44
C LEU A 43 -7.84 -12.92 2.45
N PRO A 44 -7.79 -11.97 1.51
CA PRO A 44 -8.80 -10.92 1.37
C PRO A 44 -10.18 -11.50 1.03
N ASP A 45 -11.24 -10.86 1.54
CA ASP A 45 -12.61 -11.25 1.23
C ASP A 45 -13.00 -10.94 -0.24
N ALA A 46 -14.16 -11.46 -0.63
CA ALA A 46 -14.65 -11.38 -2.01
C ALA A 46 -14.78 -9.94 -2.53
N VAL A 47 -15.12 -8.97 -1.69
CA VAL A 47 -15.25 -7.56 -2.11
C VAL A 47 -13.88 -6.97 -2.40
N LEU A 48 -12.93 -7.13 -1.48
CA LEU A 48 -11.55 -6.64 -1.69
C LEU A 48 -10.86 -7.34 -2.86
N LEU A 49 -11.16 -8.62 -3.09
CA LEU A 49 -10.68 -9.35 -4.25
C LEU A 49 -11.26 -8.80 -5.56
N ALA A 50 -12.58 -8.55 -5.59
CA ALA A 50 -13.22 -7.94 -6.76
C ALA A 50 -12.61 -6.55 -7.07
N MET A 51 -12.38 -5.72 -6.06
CA MET A 51 -11.77 -4.40 -6.23
C MET A 51 -10.34 -4.49 -6.79
N ARG A 52 -9.51 -5.43 -6.30
CA ARG A 52 -8.17 -5.63 -6.86
C ARG A 52 -8.21 -6.12 -8.31
N ASN A 53 -9.16 -6.98 -8.66
CA ASN A 53 -9.32 -7.43 -10.04
C ASN A 53 -9.71 -6.27 -10.97
N VAL A 54 -10.62 -5.41 -10.55
CA VAL A 54 -10.98 -4.17 -11.27
C VAL A 54 -9.74 -3.29 -11.44
N ALA A 55 -9.02 -3.02 -10.35
CA ALA A 55 -7.84 -2.17 -10.40
C ALA A 55 -6.76 -2.71 -11.36
N ALA A 56 -6.50 -4.02 -11.32
CA ALA A 56 -5.57 -4.66 -12.23
C ALA A 56 -6.03 -4.56 -13.70
N SER A 57 -7.33 -4.72 -13.97
CA SER A 57 -7.87 -4.64 -15.32
C SER A 57 -7.90 -3.21 -15.89
N GLU A 58 -8.03 -2.21 -15.03
CA GLU A 58 -8.15 -0.79 -15.42
C GLU A 58 -6.83 -0.02 -15.27
N GLY A 59 -5.76 -0.67 -14.81
CA GLY A 59 -4.46 -0.04 -14.61
C GLY A 59 -4.44 0.97 -13.46
N ILE A 60 -5.31 0.78 -12.48
CA ILE A 60 -5.49 1.66 -11.34
C ILE A 60 -4.43 1.34 -10.27
N PRO A 61 -3.62 2.33 -9.84
CA PRO A 61 -2.63 2.13 -8.77
C PRO A 61 -3.30 1.71 -7.46
N MET A 62 -2.69 0.75 -6.77
CA MET A 62 -3.23 0.19 -5.54
C MET A 62 -2.23 0.27 -4.42
N VAL A 63 -2.72 0.62 -3.22
CA VAL A 63 -1.94 0.41 -2.00
C VAL A 63 -1.73 -1.09 -1.78
N ASP A 64 -0.52 -1.46 -1.37
CA ASP A 64 -0.21 -2.85 -1.04
C ASP A 64 -0.97 -3.29 0.24
N ALA A 65 -1.09 -4.60 0.40
CA ALA A 65 -1.90 -5.17 1.46
C ALA A 65 -1.32 -4.93 2.88
N ASP A 66 0.01 -4.77 3.01
CA ASP A 66 0.64 -4.51 4.31
C ASP A 66 0.45 -3.06 4.73
N THR A 67 0.56 -2.13 3.80
CA THR A 67 0.26 -0.71 4.04
C THR A 67 -1.20 -0.53 4.43
N ALA A 68 -2.13 -1.22 3.75
CA ALA A 68 -3.55 -1.19 4.12
C ALA A 68 -3.78 -1.73 5.55
N ALA A 69 -3.17 -2.88 5.88
CA ALA A 69 -3.31 -3.52 7.19
C ALA A 69 -2.70 -2.67 8.32
N LEU A 70 -1.53 -2.08 8.10
CA LEU A 70 -0.88 -1.16 9.03
C LEU A 70 -1.74 0.09 9.25
N SER A 71 -2.28 0.67 8.18
CA SER A 71 -3.14 1.84 8.28
C SER A 71 -4.39 1.56 9.12
N ALA A 72 -5.04 0.41 8.89
CA ALA A 72 -6.16 -0.05 9.71
C ALA A 72 -5.76 -0.27 11.18
N LEU A 73 -4.57 -0.82 11.44
CA LEU A 73 -4.07 -1.00 12.80
C LEU A 73 -3.85 0.34 13.52
N LEU A 74 -3.21 1.30 12.85
CA LEU A 74 -2.98 2.64 13.38
C LEU A 74 -4.31 3.34 13.68
N LEU A 75 -5.28 3.22 12.76
CA LEU A 75 -6.61 3.81 12.94
C LEU A 75 -7.31 3.29 14.20
N ARG A 76 -7.23 1.98 14.45
CA ARG A 76 -7.78 1.36 15.68
C ARG A 76 -7.09 1.86 16.95
N ALA A 77 -5.79 2.13 16.87
CA ALA A 77 -4.99 2.60 18.01
C ALA A 77 -5.23 4.08 18.33
N LEU A 78 -5.63 4.90 17.35
CA LEU A 78 -5.84 6.34 17.54
C LEU A 78 -7.21 6.69 18.16
N HIS A 79 -8.13 5.73 18.25
CA HIS A 79 -9.48 5.87 18.82
C HIS A 79 -10.32 7.00 18.17
N ASP A 80 -11.53 7.26 18.68
CA ASP A 80 -12.59 8.10 18.06
C ASP A 80 -12.09 9.37 17.35
N GLY A 81 -12.70 9.69 16.19
CA GLY A 81 -12.35 10.91 15.47
C GLY A 81 -13.05 11.08 14.12
N ARG A 82 -12.41 11.84 13.24
CA ARG A 82 -12.78 11.95 11.82
C ARG A 82 -11.56 11.65 10.97
N VAL A 83 -11.71 10.77 10.01
CA VAL A 83 -10.63 10.38 9.10
C VAL A 83 -10.84 11.10 7.78
N VAL A 84 -9.80 11.75 7.26
CA VAL A 84 -9.79 12.31 5.92
C VAL A 84 -8.83 11.50 5.07
N GLU A 85 -9.35 10.95 3.98
CA GLU A 85 -8.57 10.30 2.94
C GLU A 85 -8.58 11.22 1.72
N ALA A 86 -7.39 11.64 1.29
CA ALA A 86 -7.23 12.43 0.08
C ALA A 86 -6.71 11.52 -1.04
N GLY A 87 -7.50 11.36 -2.10
CA GLY A 87 -7.24 10.39 -3.16
C GLY A 87 -7.90 9.05 -2.88
N THR A 88 -9.20 8.95 -3.22
CA THR A 88 -9.99 7.71 -3.07
C THR A 88 -9.66 6.66 -4.11
N ASP A 89 -9.38 7.09 -5.34
CA ASP A 89 -9.40 6.22 -6.52
C ASP A 89 -10.70 5.39 -6.56
N ILE A 90 -10.62 4.05 -6.63
CA ILE A 90 -11.77 3.14 -6.53
C ILE A 90 -12.26 2.86 -5.09
N GLY A 91 -11.68 3.52 -4.10
CA GLY A 91 -12.07 3.43 -2.68
C GLY A 91 -11.59 2.19 -1.95
N TYR A 92 -10.54 1.51 -2.45
CA TYR A 92 -10.02 0.29 -1.81
C TYR A 92 -9.49 0.56 -0.41
N LEU A 93 -8.67 1.60 -0.25
CA LEU A 93 -8.15 1.99 1.06
C LEU A 93 -9.29 2.50 1.94
N THR A 94 -10.20 3.32 1.41
CA THR A 94 -11.44 3.76 2.10
C THR A 94 -12.19 2.60 2.75
N LEU A 95 -12.46 1.55 1.98
CA LEU A 95 -13.19 0.38 2.46
C LEU A 95 -12.39 -0.39 3.52
N HIS A 96 -11.08 -0.49 3.33
CA HIS A 96 -10.19 -1.13 4.29
C HIS A 96 -10.18 -0.39 5.64
N LEU A 97 -10.10 0.94 5.61
CA LEU A 97 -10.14 1.81 6.79
C LEU A 97 -11.51 1.80 7.46
N ALA A 98 -12.59 1.92 6.69
CA ALA A 98 -13.97 1.92 7.21
C ALA A 98 -14.29 0.66 8.02
N ARG A 99 -13.75 -0.50 7.62
CA ARG A 99 -13.92 -1.77 8.35
C ARG A 99 -13.15 -1.84 9.67
N ALA A 100 -12.11 -1.02 9.83
CA ALA A 100 -11.33 -0.94 11.05
C ALA A 100 -11.90 0.07 12.06
N LEU A 101 -12.79 0.95 11.62
CA LEU A 101 -13.35 2.03 12.43
C LEU A 101 -14.49 1.56 13.33
N PRO A 102 -14.62 2.12 14.56
CA PRO A 102 -15.84 2.01 15.33
C PRO A 102 -17.02 2.67 14.61
N PRO A 103 -18.27 2.21 14.84
CA PRO A 103 -19.47 2.81 14.23
C PRO A 103 -19.68 4.31 14.55
N SER A 104 -19.06 4.82 15.61
CA SER A 104 -19.09 6.24 16.02
C SER A 104 -18.20 7.14 15.16
N THR A 105 -17.31 6.57 14.35
CA THR A 105 -16.31 7.31 13.58
C THR A 105 -16.71 7.42 12.11
N SER A 106 -16.41 8.57 11.51
CA SER A 106 -16.70 8.85 10.10
C SER A 106 -15.42 8.99 9.28
N ILE A 107 -15.44 8.49 8.04
CA ILE A 107 -14.43 8.76 7.03
C ILE A 107 -15.00 9.72 5.97
N MET A 108 -14.22 10.74 5.62
CA MET A 108 -14.47 11.62 4.48
C MET A 108 -13.39 11.34 3.44
N SER A 109 -13.79 10.89 2.27
CA SER A 109 -12.89 10.59 1.15
C SER A 109 -13.09 11.65 0.07
N VAL A 110 -12.00 12.23 -0.46
CA VAL A 110 -12.00 13.34 -1.44
C VAL A 110 -11.13 13.05 -2.65
#